data_AF-K0RBI3-F1
#
_entry.id   AF-K0RBI3-F1
#
_cell.length_a   1.000
_cell.length_b   1.000
_cell.length_c   1.000
_cell.angle_alpha   90.00
_cell.angle_beta   90.00
_cell.angle_gamma   90.00
#
_symmetry.space_group_name_H-M   'P 1'
#
loop_
_entity.id
_entity.type
_entity.pdbx_description
1 polymer ?
#
loop_
_entity_poly.entity_id
_entity_poly.type
_entity_poly.pdbx_seq_one_letter_code
_entity_poly.pdbx_strand_id
1 'polypeptide(L)'
;MMMNLQPPCNSSALVVRDEKAASRGTGGVVLDALPYVEELDPDYEQYSLSLIGQELETVVSEAAQGQQSADGELEHPLMRQILPSGHKYAGTSDLSSSVPSFEGRAPLASAAYTALVRHRASGGDETRPKFEVRRPNPIAEDAPHSSPDDLVSNLEKSIRTRKIEHEQERIRYANLELFQQFETPSQFTSYNALLEDGYVKPMKVALDVQRLKVDGINATRMEEQQKSIVKIHQLNSKWYSLVDKNERLGRAIGGLEAEVEGLRKQAGVTSAVEDVMDET
;
A
#
# COMPACT_ATOMS: atom_id res chain seq x y z
N MET A 1 3.75 -34.38 24.75
CA MET A 1 4.91 -33.85 23.98
C MET A 1 4.64 -32.38 23.70
N MET A 2 5.12 -31.48 24.56
CA MET A 2 5.03 -30.04 24.33
C MET A 2 6.15 -29.66 23.36
N MET A 3 5.80 -29.31 22.13
CA MET A 3 6.77 -28.74 21.20
C MET A 3 7.08 -27.31 21.65
N ASN A 4 8.28 -27.14 22.22
CA ASN A 4 8.88 -25.83 22.47
C ASN A 4 9.13 -25.15 21.12
N LEU A 5 8.12 -24.45 20.61
CA LEU A 5 8.27 -23.51 19.51
C LEU A 5 8.91 -22.25 20.09
N GLN A 6 10.22 -22.32 20.29
CA GLN A 6 11.04 -21.15 20.60
C GLN A 6 10.98 -20.26 19.35
N PRO A 7 10.35 -19.06 19.41
CA PRO A 7 10.32 -18.18 18.26
C PRO A 7 11.76 -17.79 17.93
N PRO A 8 12.20 -17.84 16.66
CA PRO A 8 13.51 -17.37 16.28
C PRO A 8 13.57 -15.87 16.55
N CYS A 9 14.14 -15.51 17.70
CA CYS A 9 14.55 -14.16 18.03
C CYS A 9 15.76 -13.78 17.17
N ASN A 10 15.54 -13.66 15.87
CA ASN A 10 16.41 -12.92 14.97
C ASN A 10 16.11 -11.44 15.22
N SER A 11 16.54 -10.98 16.39
CA SER A 11 16.66 -9.57 16.71
C SER A 11 17.83 -9.04 15.91
N SER A 12 17.62 -8.88 14.61
CA SER A 12 18.40 -7.97 13.78
C SER A 12 18.10 -6.58 14.34
N ALA A 13 18.87 -6.23 15.37
CA ALA A 13 18.95 -4.89 15.90
C ALA A 13 19.06 -3.94 14.71
N LEU A 14 18.23 -2.91 14.72
CA LEU A 14 18.36 -1.78 13.83
C LEU A 14 19.77 -1.23 14.08
N VAL A 15 20.73 -1.62 13.25
CA VAL A 15 22.05 -1.02 13.21
C VAL A 15 21.81 0.38 12.67
N VAL A 16 21.60 1.31 13.60
CA VAL A 16 21.78 2.73 13.38
C VAL A 16 23.22 2.85 12.88
N ARG A 17 23.36 2.98 11.56
CA ARG A 17 24.68 3.17 10.95
C ARG A 17 25.15 4.53 11.41
N ASP A 18 26.16 4.54 12.29
CA ASP A 18 26.96 5.71 12.58
C ASP A 18 27.36 6.40 11.27
N GLU A 19 27.01 7.69 11.15
CA GLU A 19 27.21 8.54 9.97
C GLU A 19 28.69 8.81 9.59
N LYS A 20 29.63 8.00 10.06
CA LYS A 20 31.06 8.19 9.76
C LYS A 20 31.56 7.44 8.52
N ALA A 21 30.73 6.62 7.89
CA ALA A 21 31.05 6.05 6.58
C ALA A 21 30.56 7.00 5.47
N ALA A 22 31.39 7.99 5.16
CA ALA A 22 31.24 8.86 4.00
C ALA A 22 30.82 8.06 2.75
N SER A 23 29.62 8.34 2.25
CA SER A 23 29.01 7.73 1.09
C SER A 23 29.78 8.09 -0.18
N ARG A 24 30.71 7.22 -0.59
CA ARG A 24 31.06 7.09 -1.99
C ARG A 24 29.97 6.27 -2.68
N GLY A 25 29.16 6.94 -3.51
CA GLY A 25 28.68 6.35 -4.76
C GLY A 25 27.30 5.71 -4.77
N THR A 26 26.26 6.52 -4.57
CA THR A 26 25.05 6.55 -5.44
C THR A 26 24.42 7.92 -5.20
N GLY A 27 24.33 8.78 -6.21
CA GLY A 27 23.80 10.14 -6.11
C GLY A 27 22.29 10.20 -5.87
N GLY A 28 21.80 9.51 -4.84
CA GLY A 28 20.43 9.65 -4.37
C GLY A 28 20.27 11.02 -3.72
N VAL A 29 19.34 11.81 -4.24
CA VAL A 29 18.89 13.03 -3.57
C VAL A 29 18.16 12.59 -2.30
N VAL A 30 18.77 12.81 -1.14
CA VAL A 30 18.11 12.60 0.15
C VAL A 30 17.19 13.80 0.39
N LEU A 31 15.89 13.57 0.26
CA LEU A 31 14.89 14.55 0.65
C LEU A 31 14.72 14.47 2.17
N ASP A 32 15.12 15.53 2.86
CA ASP A 32 14.95 15.67 4.32
C ASP A 32 13.72 16.55 4.58
N ALA A 33 12.67 15.96 5.14
CA ALA A 33 11.45 16.65 5.57
C ALA A 33 11.17 16.31 7.03
N LEU A 34 10.77 17.30 7.83
CA LEU A 34 10.70 17.20 9.30
C LEU A 34 9.24 17.26 9.81
N PRO A 35 8.42 16.22 9.59
CA PRO A 35 6.98 16.24 9.87
C PRO A 35 6.58 16.48 11.34
N TYR A 36 7.46 16.22 12.32
CA TYR A 36 7.12 16.48 13.74
C TYR A 36 7.36 17.93 14.17
N VAL A 37 8.06 18.70 13.36
CA VAL A 37 8.52 20.04 13.72
C VAL A 37 7.88 21.09 12.84
N GLU A 38 7.70 20.78 11.56
CA GLU A 38 7.08 21.70 10.60
C GLU A 38 5.57 21.70 10.84
N GLU A 39 5.05 22.81 11.36
CA GLU A 39 3.62 23.08 11.33
C GLU A 39 3.24 23.39 9.88
N LEU A 40 2.74 22.38 9.16
CA LEU A 40 2.25 22.57 7.80
C LEU A 40 0.94 23.36 7.85
N ASP A 41 0.87 24.40 7.03
CA ASP A 41 -0.39 25.08 6.71
C ASP A 41 -1.35 24.05 6.08
N PRO A 42 -2.61 23.91 6.56
CA PRO A 42 -3.61 23.04 5.94
C PRO A 42 -3.78 23.26 4.42
N ASP A 43 -3.54 24.47 3.93
CA ASP A 43 -3.67 24.80 2.51
C ASP A 43 -2.46 24.32 1.67
N TYR A 44 -1.32 24.03 2.33
CA TYR A 44 -0.11 23.56 1.66
C TYR A 44 -0.32 22.21 0.96
N GLU A 45 -1.10 21.31 1.56
CA GLU A 45 -1.39 20.00 0.95
C GLU A 45 -2.11 20.19 -0.40
N GLN A 46 -3.16 21.01 -0.44
CA GLN A 46 -3.91 21.28 -1.66
C GLN A 46 -3.04 21.96 -2.73
N TYR A 47 -2.22 22.92 -2.31
CA TYR A 47 -1.28 23.58 -3.21
C TYR A 47 -0.25 22.61 -3.80
N SER A 48 0.33 21.75 -2.95
CA SER A 48 1.29 20.73 -3.40
C SER A 48 0.66 19.73 -4.38
N LEU A 49 -0.58 19.31 -4.12
CA LEU A 49 -1.35 18.44 -5.01
C LEU A 49 -1.66 19.12 -6.35
N SER A 50 -1.99 20.42 -6.34
CA SER A 50 -2.20 21.20 -7.56
C SER A 50 -0.92 21.25 -8.41
N LEU A 51 0.24 21.51 -7.80
CA LEU A 51 1.52 21.53 -8.50
C LEU A 51 1.87 20.14 -9.07
N ILE A 52 1.71 19.08 -8.27
CA ILE A 52 1.92 17.70 -8.74
C ILE A 52 0.99 17.39 -9.91
N GLY A 53 -0.28 17.79 -9.84
CA GLY A 53 -1.25 17.60 -10.92
C GLY A 53 -0.85 18.33 -12.21
N GLN A 54 -0.39 19.58 -12.09
CA GLN A 54 0.08 20.36 -13.22
C GLN A 54 1.33 19.73 -13.88
N GLU A 55 2.30 19.29 -13.07
CA GLU A 55 3.49 18.61 -13.58
C GLU A 55 3.13 17.28 -14.28
N LEU A 56 2.19 16.51 -13.73
CA LEU A 56 1.69 15.29 -14.37
C LEU A 56 0.99 15.59 -15.71
N GLU A 57 0.21 16.67 -15.79
CA GLU A 57 -0.45 17.08 -17.05
C GLU A 57 0.57 17.51 -18.10
N THR A 58 1.62 18.23 -17.70
CA THR A 58 2.76 18.57 -18.57
C THR A 58 3.44 17.31 -19.08
N VAL A 59 3.79 16.37 -18.20
CA VAL A 59 4.45 15.10 -18.58
C VAL A 59 3.57 14.26 -19.52
N VAL A 60 2.26 14.18 -19.27
CA VAL A 60 1.31 13.47 -20.15
C VAL A 60 1.19 14.16 -21.51
N SER A 61 1.16 15.49 -21.53
CA SER A 61 1.09 16.28 -22.76
C SER A 61 2.36 16.16 -23.61
N GLU A 62 3.54 16.20 -22.97
CA GLU A 62 4.83 15.96 -23.61
C GLU A 62 4.91 14.54 -24.18
N ALA A 63 4.45 13.54 -23.43
CA ALA A 63 4.37 12.16 -23.90
C ALA A 63 3.41 12.00 -25.10
N ALA A 64 2.28 12.72 -25.10
CA ALA A 64 1.30 12.69 -26.19
C ALA A 64 1.78 13.43 -27.45
N GLN A 65 2.60 14.48 -27.30
CA GLN A 65 3.13 15.28 -28.41
C GLN A 65 4.27 14.61 -29.18
N GLY A 66 4.77 13.45 -28.73
CA GLY A 66 5.64 12.57 -29.53
C GLY A 66 7.00 13.17 -29.91
N GLN A 67 7.40 14.31 -29.33
CA GLN A 67 8.72 14.90 -29.56
C GLN A 67 9.76 14.25 -28.65
N GLN A 68 10.33 13.14 -29.15
CA GLN A 68 11.66 12.58 -28.84
C GLN A 68 11.86 12.08 -27.38
N SER A 69 12.19 10.81 -27.11
CA SER A 69 13.28 10.03 -27.71
C SER A 69 13.03 8.53 -27.49
N ALA A 70 13.37 7.72 -28.50
CA ALA A 70 13.21 6.27 -28.52
C ALA A 70 14.14 5.48 -27.57
N ASP A 71 14.75 6.13 -26.58
CA ASP A 71 15.57 5.46 -25.56
C ASP A 71 15.38 6.15 -24.18
N GLY A 72 14.37 5.69 -23.45
CA GLY A 72 14.58 5.20 -22.09
C GLY A 72 14.76 6.16 -20.90
N GLU A 73 14.61 7.48 -21.03
CA GLU A 73 14.83 8.41 -19.89
C GLU A 73 13.57 8.97 -19.20
N LEU A 74 12.37 8.79 -19.74
CA LEU A 74 11.12 9.28 -19.11
C LEU A 74 10.69 8.47 -17.87
N GLU A 75 11.33 7.34 -17.58
CA GLU A 75 11.16 6.67 -16.30
C GLU A 75 12.27 7.12 -15.35
N HIS A 76 11.99 8.18 -14.58
CA HIS A 76 12.86 8.61 -13.48
C HIS A 76 13.29 7.35 -12.70
N PRO A 77 14.58 7.05 -12.55
CA PRO A 77 15.04 5.76 -12.03
C PRO A 77 14.51 5.41 -10.63
N LEU A 78 14.04 6.42 -9.87
CA LEU A 78 13.34 6.25 -8.59
C LEU A 78 11.90 5.74 -8.74
N MET A 79 11.19 6.07 -9.82
CA MET A 79 9.85 5.51 -10.11
C MET A 79 9.93 4.02 -10.45
N ARG A 80 10.99 3.58 -11.12
CA ARG A 80 11.29 2.13 -11.32
C ARG A 80 11.59 1.39 -10.02
N GLN A 81 12.00 2.10 -8.98
CA GLN A 81 12.43 1.52 -7.71
C GLN A 81 11.30 1.49 -6.67
N ILE A 82 10.42 2.50 -6.71
CA ILE A 82 9.24 2.61 -5.83
C ILE A 82 8.09 1.74 -6.35
N LEU A 83 7.96 1.59 -7.67
CA LEU A 83 7.11 0.57 -8.25
C LEU A 83 7.91 -0.74 -8.23
N PRO A 84 7.60 -1.72 -7.36
CA PRO A 84 8.30 -3.00 -7.36
C PRO A 84 8.22 -3.57 -8.77
N SER A 85 9.37 -3.59 -9.45
CA SER A 85 9.56 -4.19 -10.78
C SER A 85 8.59 -5.35 -10.99
N GLY A 86 7.60 -5.08 -11.85
CA GLY A 86 6.35 -5.79 -11.91
C GLY A 86 6.52 -7.31 -11.91
N HIS A 87 6.27 -7.93 -10.76
CA HIS A 87 5.52 -9.17 -10.74
C HIS A 87 4.13 -8.84 -11.26
N LYS A 88 3.98 -8.76 -12.59
CA LYS A 88 2.73 -8.75 -13.37
C LYS A 88 1.48 -8.34 -12.57
N TYR A 89 1.47 -7.15 -11.98
CA TYR A 89 0.23 -6.53 -11.55
C TYR A 89 -0.30 -5.82 -12.78
N ALA A 90 -0.94 -6.61 -13.64
CA ALA A 90 -1.86 -6.09 -14.63
C ALA A 90 -2.97 -5.40 -13.84
N GLY A 91 -2.79 -4.09 -13.61
CA GLY A 91 -3.83 -3.17 -13.22
C GLY A 91 -4.81 -3.02 -14.37
N THR A 92 -5.61 -4.05 -14.59
CA THR A 92 -6.97 -3.84 -15.06
C THR A 92 -7.84 -3.89 -13.81
N SER A 93 -8.82 -3.01 -13.77
CA SER A 93 -9.91 -2.90 -12.80
C SER A 93 -10.82 -4.15 -12.76
N ASP A 94 -10.27 -5.32 -13.05
CA ASP A 94 -10.95 -6.59 -12.95
C ASP A 94 -10.83 -7.09 -11.51
N LEU A 95 -11.98 -7.27 -10.87
CA LEU A 95 -12.18 -8.08 -9.66
C LEU A 95 -11.62 -9.53 -9.79
N SER A 96 -10.97 -9.88 -10.89
CA SER A 96 -10.26 -11.14 -11.13
C SER A 96 -8.91 -11.27 -10.42
N SER A 97 -8.31 -10.17 -9.95
CA SER A 97 -7.01 -10.20 -9.23
C SER A 97 -7.10 -10.83 -7.84
N SER A 98 -8.31 -10.99 -7.30
CA SER A 98 -8.60 -11.67 -6.03
C SER A 98 -8.67 -13.20 -6.17
N VAL A 99 -8.53 -13.77 -7.36
CA VAL A 99 -8.63 -15.23 -7.51
C VAL A 99 -7.31 -15.86 -7.01
N PRO A 100 -7.33 -16.66 -5.92
CA PRO A 100 -6.13 -17.35 -5.47
C PRO A 100 -5.57 -18.19 -6.61
N SER A 101 -4.37 -17.80 -7.06
CA SER A 101 -3.63 -18.58 -8.04
C SER A 101 -3.12 -19.83 -7.35
N PHE A 102 -3.52 -21.01 -7.82
CA PHE A 102 -3.05 -22.31 -7.32
C PHE A 102 -1.58 -22.60 -7.67
N GLU A 103 -0.76 -21.57 -7.88
CA GLU A 103 0.67 -21.64 -8.25
C GLU A 103 0.98 -22.58 -9.42
N GLY A 104 0.00 -22.80 -10.31
CA GLY A 104 0.13 -23.77 -11.41
C GLY A 104 0.09 -25.24 -10.99
N ARG A 105 -0.10 -25.58 -9.70
CA ARG A 105 -0.14 -26.97 -9.20
C ARG A 105 -1.43 -27.72 -9.56
N ALA A 106 -2.50 -27.00 -9.89
CA ALA A 106 -3.79 -27.57 -10.27
C ALA A 106 -4.48 -26.70 -11.34
N PRO A 107 -4.03 -26.73 -12.60
CA PRO A 107 -4.52 -25.84 -13.66
C PRO A 107 -6.00 -26.07 -14.00
N LEU A 108 -6.48 -27.31 -13.88
CA LEU A 108 -7.89 -27.64 -14.10
C LEU A 108 -8.77 -27.05 -12.98
N ALA A 109 -8.32 -27.13 -11.73
CA ALA A 109 -9.05 -26.59 -10.59
C ALA A 109 -9.06 -25.06 -10.61
N SER A 110 -7.95 -24.41 -10.98
CA SER A 110 -7.91 -22.95 -11.12
C SER A 110 -8.78 -22.46 -12.27
N ALA A 111 -8.78 -23.15 -13.42
CA ALA A 111 -9.67 -22.85 -14.53
C ALA A 111 -11.16 -23.01 -14.14
N ALA A 112 -11.51 -24.09 -13.45
CA ALA A 112 -12.87 -24.30 -12.96
C ALA A 112 -13.29 -23.24 -11.92
N TYR A 113 -12.41 -22.90 -10.98
CA TYR A 113 -12.68 -21.89 -9.97
C TYR A 113 -12.85 -20.49 -10.59
N THR A 114 -11.96 -20.10 -11.51
CA THR A 114 -12.10 -18.82 -12.24
C THR A 114 -13.40 -18.76 -13.03
N ALA A 115 -13.82 -19.86 -13.67
CA ALA A 115 -15.11 -19.94 -14.35
C ALA A 115 -16.30 -19.77 -13.38
N LEU A 116 -16.25 -20.41 -12.20
CA LEU A 116 -17.27 -20.25 -11.17
C LEU A 116 -17.35 -18.82 -10.62
N VAL A 117 -16.20 -18.18 -10.37
CA VAL A 117 -16.14 -16.78 -9.93
C VAL A 117 -16.73 -15.85 -10.98
N ARG A 118 -16.40 -16.04 -12.26
CA ARG A 118 -16.99 -15.29 -13.38
C ARG A 118 -18.51 -15.47 -13.45
N HIS A 119 -18.98 -16.71 -13.32
CA HIS A 119 -20.41 -17.02 -13.33
C HIS A 119 -21.16 -16.38 -12.14
N ARG A 120 -20.52 -16.31 -10.97
CA ARG A 120 -21.08 -15.62 -9.80
C ARG A 120 -21.15 -14.11 -10.02
N ALA A 121 -20.11 -13.52 -10.60
CA ALA A 121 -20.06 -12.09 -10.91
C ALA A 121 -21.11 -11.68 -11.95
N SER A 122 -21.48 -12.58 -12.87
CA SER A 122 -22.55 -12.35 -13.86
C SER A 122 -23.97 -12.53 -13.29
N GLY A 123 -24.14 -12.70 -11.97
CA GLY A 123 -25.46 -12.79 -11.33
C GLY A 123 -26.18 -14.13 -11.54
N GLY A 124 -25.50 -15.18 -12.02
CA GLY A 124 -26.10 -16.48 -12.28
C GLY A 124 -26.40 -17.33 -11.04
N ASP A 125 -26.33 -16.77 -9.83
CA ASP A 125 -26.46 -17.54 -8.58
C ASP A 125 -27.93 -17.85 -8.21
N GLU A 126 -28.92 -17.21 -8.87
CA GLU A 126 -30.35 -17.53 -8.68
C GLU A 126 -30.78 -18.86 -9.32
N THR A 127 -29.98 -19.40 -10.25
CA THR A 127 -30.27 -20.69 -10.91
C THR A 127 -29.46 -21.85 -10.37
N ARG A 128 -28.78 -21.70 -9.21
CA ARG A 128 -28.24 -22.88 -8.53
C ARG A 128 -29.42 -23.81 -8.28
N PRO A 129 -29.42 -25.03 -8.85
CA PRO A 129 -30.41 -26.01 -8.47
C PRO A 129 -30.18 -26.23 -6.97
N LYS A 130 -31.07 -25.68 -6.15
CA LYS A 130 -31.17 -26.08 -4.76
C LYS A 130 -31.27 -27.58 -4.85
N PHE A 131 -30.28 -28.30 -4.33
CA PHE A 131 -30.29 -29.76 -4.33
C PHE A 131 -31.35 -30.19 -3.33
N GLU A 132 -32.59 -29.98 -3.74
CA GLU A 132 -33.78 -30.46 -3.11
C GLU A 132 -34.13 -31.67 -3.96
N VAL A 133 -33.76 -32.84 -3.47
CA VAL A 133 -34.29 -34.09 -3.99
C VAL A 133 -35.76 -34.14 -3.55
N ARG A 134 -36.59 -33.29 -4.15
CA ARG A 134 -38.04 -33.37 -4.06
C ARG A 134 -38.50 -34.08 -5.30
N ARG A 135 -38.99 -35.30 -5.14
CA ARG A 135 -39.72 -35.96 -6.20
C ARG A 135 -41.19 -35.55 -6.21
N PRO A 136 -41.73 -35.21 -7.38
CA PRO A 136 -43.15 -35.27 -7.65
C PRO A 136 -43.67 -36.69 -7.36
N ASN A 137 -44.87 -36.78 -6.80
CA ASN A 137 -45.51 -38.07 -6.55
C ASN A 137 -45.61 -38.86 -7.86
N PRO A 138 -45.25 -40.16 -7.92
CA PRO A 138 -45.31 -40.95 -9.15
C PRO A 138 -46.73 -40.98 -9.75
N ILE A 139 -47.76 -40.92 -8.90
CA ILE A 139 -49.18 -40.85 -9.32
C ILE A 139 -49.53 -39.49 -9.95
N ALA A 140 -48.78 -38.42 -9.65
CA ALA A 140 -49.08 -37.07 -10.10
C ALA A 140 -48.49 -36.73 -11.48
N GLU A 141 -47.51 -37.50 -11.97
CA GLU A 141 -46.86 -37.28 -13.28
C GLU A 141 -47.27 -38.26 -14.38
N ASP A 142 -48.03 -39.29 -14.03
CA ASP A 142 -48.58 -40.22 -15.01
C ASP A 142 -49.65 -39.50 -15.85
N ALA A 143 -49.25 -38.98 -17.02
CA ALA A 143 -50.20 -38.46 -17.99
C ALA A 143 -51.15 -39.61 -18.43
N PRO A 144 -52.45 -39.35 -18.63
CA PRO A 144 -53.46 -40.38 -18.91
C PRO A 144 -53.23 -41.18 -20.21
N HIS A 145 -52.21 -40.84 -21.00
CA HIS A 145 -51.84 -41.48 -22.27
C HIS A 145 -50.38 -41.97 -22.30
N SER A 146 -49.73 -42.10 -21.16
CA SER A 146 -48.36 -42.64 -21.08
C SER A 146 -48.32 -44.10 -21.53
N SER A 147 -47.31 -44.47 -22.32
CA SER A 147 -47.10 -45.85 -22.74
C SER A 147 -46.86 -46.74 -21.52
N PRO A 148 -47.29 -48.02 -21.49
CA PRO A 148 -46.96 -48.94 -20.42
C PRO A 148 -45.46 -49.02 -20.12
N ASP A 149 -44.60 -48.87 -21.14
CA ASP A 149 -43.14 -48.86 -20.96
C ASP A 149 -42.64 -47.60 -20.25
N ASP A 150 -43.27 -46.45 -20.48
CA ASP A 150 -42.95 -45.19 -19.80
C ASP A 150 -43.35 -45.26 -18.32
N LEU A 151 -44.49 -45.88 -18.01
CA LEU A 151 -44.96 -46.11 -16.65
C LEU A 151 -43.99 -47.00 -15.85
N VAL A 152 -43.50 -48.10 -16.47
CA VAL A 152 -42.51 -48.98 -15.84
C VAL A 152 -41.17 -48.25 -15.63
N SER A 153 -40.71 -47.48 -16.61
CA SER A 153 -39.49 -46.67 -16.50
C SER A 153 -39.58 -45.62 -15.39
N ASN A 154 -40.73 -44.94 -15.27
CA ASN A 154 -40.99 -43.96 -14.22
C ASN A 154 -41.05 -44.60 -12.83
N LEU A 155 -41.70 -45.77 -12.71
CA LEU A 155 -41.73 -46.54 -11.47
C LEU A 155 -40.33 -46.99 -11.05
N GLU A 156 -39.53 -47.55 -11.97
CA GLU A 156 -38.15 -47.96 -11.67
C GLU A 156 -37.29 -46.77 -11.22
N LYS A 157 -37.39 -45.64 -11.93
CA LYS A 157 -36.71 -44.40 -11.53
C LYS A 157 -37.14 -43.98 -10.14
N SER A 158 -38.44 -44.08 -9.81
CA SER A 158 -39.00 -43.72 -8.50
C SER A 158 -38.50 -44.63 -7.38
N ILE A 159 -38.47 -45.95 -7.61
CA ILE A 159 -37.91 -46.92 -6.66
C ILE A 159 -36.43 -46.66 -6.43
N ARG A 160 -35.64 -46.45 -7.50
CA ARG A 160 -34.19 -46.21 -7.39
C ARG A 160 -33.89 -44.97 -6.56
N THR A 161 -34.62 -43.88 -6.76
CA THR A 161 -34.39 -42.67 -5.96
C THR A 161 -34.95 -42.74 -4.56
N ARG A 162 -36.12 -43.36 -4.33
CA ARG A 162 -36.59 -43.57 -2.94
C ARG A 162 -35.59 -44.39 -2.14
N LYS A 163 -34.93 -45.36 -2.79
CA LYS A 163 -33.83 -46.11 -2.16
C LYS A 163 -32.63 -45.21 -1.86
N ILE A 164 -32.27 -44.30 -2.77
CA ILE A 164 -31.21 -43.31 -2.53
C ILE A 164 -31.59 -42.37 -1.37
N GLU A 165 -32.81 -41.83 -1.35
CA GLU A 165 -33.31 -40.93 -0.29
C GLU A 165 -33.32 -41.62 1.07
N HIS A 166 -33.88 -42.83 1.16
CA HIS A 166 -33.86 -43.61 2.39
C HIS A 166 -32.42 -43.82 2.89
N GLU A 167 -31.50 -44.20 2.00
CA GLU A 167 -30.11 -44.44 2.38
C GLU A 167 -29.40 -43.15 2.81
N GLN A 168 -29.69 -42.02 2.16
CA GLN A 168 -29.21 -40.70 2.57
C GLN A 168 -29.72 -40.31 3.96
N GLU A 169 -31.02 -40.52 4.24
CA GLU A 169 -31.59 -40.27 5.56
C GLU A 169 -30.98 -41.18 6.63
N ARG A 170 -30.80 -42.47 6.34
CA ARG A 170 -30.12 -43.42 7.23
C ARG A 170 -28.72 -42.97 7.60
N ILE A 171 -27.92 -42.55 6.61
CA ILE A 171 -26.57 -42.02 6.82
C ILE A 171 -26.63 -40.72 7.64
N ARG A 172 -27.57 -39.82 7.34
CA ARG A 172 -27.75 -38.57 8.09
C ARG A 172 -28.06 -38.86 9.57
N TYR A 173 -28.96 -39.80 9.87
CA TYR A 173 -29.27 -40.16 11.26
C TYR A 173 -28.06 -40.76 11.97
N ALA A 174 -27.32 -41.65 11.33
CA ALA A 174 -26.08 -42.20 11.88
C ALA A 174 -25.05 -41.09 12.17
N ASN A 175 -24.89 -40.12 11.26
CA ASN A 175 -23.99 -38.98 11.47
C ASN A 175 -24.46 -38.07 12.62
N LEU A 176 -25.78 -37.85 12.76
CA LEU A 176 -26.34 -37.05 13.86
C LEU A 176 -26.17 -37.76 15.21
N GLU A 177 -26.31 -39.08 15.25
CA GLU A 177 -26.08 -39.87 16.45
C GLU A 177 -24.60 -39.80 16.88
N LEU A 178 -23.67 -39.94 15.93
CA LEU A 178 -22.23 -39.74 16.18
C LEU A 178 -21.96 -38.30 16.67
N PHE A 179 -22.52 -37.30 16.01
CA PHE A 179 -22.39 -35.90 16.43
C PHE A 179 -22.88 -35.71 17.86
N GLN A 180 -24.06 -36.25 18.21
CA GLN A 180 -24.60 -36.13 19.56
C GLN A 180 -23.73 -36.83 20.62
N GLN A 181 -23.09 -37.96 20.26
CA GLN A 181 -22.22 -38.71 21.17
C GLN A 181 -20.86 -38.02 21.38
N PHE A 182 -20.29 -37.45 20.32
CA PHE A 182 -18.91 -36.94 20.34
C PHE A 182 -18.84 -35.42 20.50
N GLU A 183 -19.71 -34.65 19.85
CA GLU A 183 -19.69 -33.19 19.88
C GLU A 183 -20.38 -32.63 21.13
N THR A 184 -19.75 -32.90 22.27
CA THR A 184 -20.15 -32.30 23.54
C THR A 184 -19.78 -30.81 23.57
N PRO A 185 -20.51 -29.98 24.32
CA PRO A 185 -20.11 -28.59 24.58
C PRO A 185 -18.67 -28.47 25.10
N SER A 186 -18.17 -29.51 25.78
CA SER A 186 -16.78 -29.60 26.24
C SER A 186 -15.76 -29.65 25.09
N GLN A 187 -16.07 -30.32 23.97
CA GLN A 187 -15.16 -30.36 22.82
C GLN A 187 -15.09 -29.00 22.13
N PHE A 188 -16.23 -28.36 21.89
CA PHE A 188 -16.26 -27.01 21.29
C PHE A 188 -15.51 -25.99 22.14
N THR A 189 -15.72 -26.00 23.46
CA THR A 189 -14.98 -25.11 24.37
C THR A 189 -13.48 -25.42 24.37
N SER A 190 -13.08 -26.69 24.33
CA SER A 190 -11.67 -27.06 24.22
C SER A 190 -11.03 -26.62 22.90
N TYR A 191 -11.75 -26.74 21.78
CA TYR A 191 -11.28 -26.31 20.48
C TYR A 191 -11.18 -24.79 20.39
N ASN A 192 -12.16 -24.06 20.93
CA ASN A 192 -12.11 -22.60 21.03
C ASN A 192 -10.93 -22.15 21.91
N ALA A 193 -10.67 -22.80 23.04
CA ALA A 193 -9.49 -22.53 23.86
C ALA A 193 -8.19 -22.77 23.08
N LEU A 194 -8.11 -23.85 22.31
CA LEU A 194 -6.96 -24.12 21.43
C LEU A 194 -6.79 -23.04 20.36
N LEU A 195 -7.87 -22.55 19.75
CA LEU A 195 -7.80 -21.46 18.78
C LEU A 195 -7.36 -20.14 19.42
N GLU A 196 -7.88 -19.83 20.61
CA GLU A 196 -7.51 -18.64 21.36
C GLU A 196 -6.03 -18.65 21.74
N ASP A 197 -5.56 -19.79 22.26
CA ASP A 197 -4.18 -19.95 22.72
C ASP A 197 -3.19 -20.09 21.55
N GLY A 198 -3.59 -20.79 20.48
CA GLY A 198 -2.73 -21.08 19.34
C GLY A 198 -2.60 -19.93 18.35
N TYR A 199 -3.64 -19.12 18.16
CA TYR A 199 -3.68 -18.10 17.13
C TYR A 199 -3.94 -16.70 17.68
N VAL A 200 -5.01 -16.52 18.46
CA VAL A 200 -5.46 -15.19 18.84
C VAL A 200 -4.48 -14.50 19.79
N LYS A 201 -4.06 -15.18 20.86
CA LYS A 201 -3.13 -14.61 21.86
C LYS A 201 -1.75 -14.33 21.26
N PRO A 202 -1.09 -15.26 20.53
CA PRO A 202 0.20 -14.98 19.90
C PRO A 202 0.13 -13.83 18.89
N MET A 203 -0.96 -13.75 18.11
CA MET A 203 -1.16 -12.65 17.16
C MET A 203 -1.29 -11.29 17.86
N LYS A 204 -2.02 -11.23 18.98
CA LYS A 204 -2.09 -10.00 19.79
C LYS A 204 -0.73 -9.59 20.33
N VAL A 205 0.03 -10.54 20.89
CA VAL A 205 1.39 -10.28 21.40
C VAL A 205 2.31 -9.78 20.27
N ALA A 206 2.27 -10.41 19.09
CA ALA A 206 3.05 -9.99 17.94
C ALA A 206 2.70 -8.56 17.49
N LEU A 207 1.42 -8.22 17.48
CA LEU A 207 0.93 -6.88 17.15
C LEU A 207 1.42 -5.85 18.17
N ASP A 208 1.33 -6.14 19.47
CA ASP A 208 1.80 -5.24 20.52
C ASP A 208 3.31 -5.00 20.46
N VAL A 209 4.10 -6.05 20.18
CA VAL A 209 5.54 -5.94 19.93
C VAL A 209 5.82 -5.04 18.72
N GLN A 210 5.05 -5.18 17.65
CA GLN A 210 5.20 -4.33 16.46
C GLN A 210 4.83 -2.88 16.74
N ARG A 211 3.75 -2.62 17.49
CA ARG A 211 3.37 -1.26 17.93
C ARG A 211 4.48 -0.62 18.73
N LEU A 212 4.99 -1.30 19.76
CA LEU A 212 6.07 -0.78 20.60
C LEU A 212 7.33 -0.47 19.77
N LYS A 213 7.63 -1.29 18.76
CA LYS A 213 8.74 -1.02 17.83
C LYS A 213 8.50 0.23 16.98
N VAL A 214 7.29 0.40 16.43
CA VAL A 214 6.92 1.58 15.64
C VAL A 214 6.96 2.83 16.52
N ASP A 215 6.41 2.76 17.73
CA ASP A 215 6.43 3.86 18.70
C ASP A 215 7.86 4.25 19.08
N GLY A 216 8.74 3.26 19.29
CA GLY A 216 10.16 3.49 19.52
C GLY A 216 10.83 4.23 18.36
N ILE A 217 10.59 3.82 17.11
CA ILE A 217 11.12 4.49 15.90
C ILE A 217 10.59 5.92 15.77
N ASN A 218 9.30 6.12 16.05
CA ASN A 218 8.69 7.44 15.98
C ASN A 218 9.24 8.37 17.08
N ALA A 219 9.45 7.85 18.28
CA ALA A 219 10.05 8.60 19.38
C ALA A 219 11.49 9.03 19.07
N THR A 220 12.33 8.13 18.54
CA THR A 220 13.70 8.48 18.13
C THR A 220 13.70 9.49 16.98
N ARG A 221 12.81 9.32 15.99
CA ARG A 221 12.67 10.26 14.87
C ARG A 221 12.27 11.65 15.38
N MET A 222 11.30 11.74 16.29
CA MET A 222 10.88 13.00 16.89
C MET A 222 12.03 13.69 17.64
N GLU A 223 12.81 12.93 18.43
CA GLU A 223 13.97 13.48 19.15
C GLU A 223 15.05 14.03 18.20
N GLU A 224 15.36 13.28 17.13
CA GLU A 224 16.34 13.69 16.11
C GLU A 224 15.88 14.96 15.38
N GLN A 225 14.62 15.02 14.94
CA GLN A 225 14.08 16.21 14.25
C GLN A 225 14.09 17.43 15.18
N GLN A 226 13.76 17.25 16.47
CA GLN A 226 13.80 18.33 17.45
C GLN A 226 15.23 18.86 17.70
N LYS A 227 16.26 18.01 17.59
CA LYS A 227 17.66 18.48 17.65
C LYS A 227 18.05 19.25 16.39
N SER A 228 17.64 18.76 15.22
CA SER A 228 17.93 19.41 13.93
C SER A 228 17.32 20.80 13.83
N ILE A 229 16.08 21.00 14.28
CA ILE A 229 15.43 22.31 14.22
C ILE A 229 16.12 23.37 15.08
N VAL A 230 16.59 23.00 16.27
CA VAL A 230 17.37 23.92 17.12
C VAL A 230 18.63 24.39 16.37
N LYS A 231 19.30 23.48 15.65
CA LYS A 231 20.46 23.81 14.83
C LYS A 231 20.09 24.72 13.65
N ILE A 232 18.97 24.45 12.97
CA ILE A 232 18.45 25.30 11.87
C ILE A 232 18.16 26.71 12.39
N HIS A 233 17.49 26.87 13.53
CA HIS A 233 17.23 28.18 14.12
C HIS A 233 18.52 28.94 14.46
N GLN A 234 19.54 28.27 15.00
CA GLN A 234 20.85 28.89 15.25
C GLN A 234 21.53 29.35 13.96
N LEU A 235 21.46 28.54 12.90
CA LEU A 235 22.00 28.90 11.58
C LEU A 235 21.25 30.08 10.96
N ASN A 236 19.92 30.08 11.04
CA ASN A 236 19.09 31.19 10.56
C ASN A 236 19.40 32.49 11.31
N SER A 237 19.51 32.45 12.63
CA SER A 237 19.89 33.63 13.43
C SER A 237 21.26 34.18 13.03
N LYS A 238 22.25 33.30 12.82
CA LYS A 238 23.57 33.70 12.32
C LYS A 238 23.49 34.31 10.93
N TRP A 239 22.70 33.72 10.03
CA TRP A 239 22.49 34.23 8.68
C TRP A 239 21.90 35.63 8.70
N TYR A 240 20.81 35.86 9.44
CA TYR A 240 20.23 37.20 9.60
C TYR A 240 21.22 38.21 10.18
N SER A 241 22.03 37.81 11.15
CA SER A 241 23.08 38.70 11.70
C SER A 241 24.14 39.07 10.67
N LEU A 242 24.53 38.15 9.78
CA LEU A 242 25.48 38.43 8.71
C LEU A 242 24.87 39.33 7.64
N VAL A 243 23.60 39.10 7.28
CA VAL A 243 22.86 39.95 6.33
C VAL A 243 22.74 41.38 6.86
N ASP A 244 22.33 41.57 8.13
CA ASP A 244 22.26 42.90 8.76
C ASP A 244 23.63 43.58 8.81
N LYS A 245 24.69 42.84 9.15
CA LYS A 245 26.07 43.39 9.10
C LYS A 245 26.47 43.82 7.70
N ASN A 246 26.19 43.02 6.68
CA ASN A 246 26.48 43.37 5.29
C ASN A 246 25.69 44.60 4.85
N GLU A 247 24.42 44.71 5.22
CA GLU A 247 23.60 45.89 4.93
C GLU A 247 24.16 47.16 5.62
N ARG A 248 24.59 47.05 6.89
CA ARG A 248 25.24 48.15 7.61
C ARG A 248 26.57 48.56 6.99
N LEU A 249 27.39 47.58 6.58
CA LEU A 249 28.65 47.86 5.88
C LEU A 249 28.39 48.54 4.53
N GLY A 250 27.41 48.07 3.76
CA GLY A 250 27.00 48.70 2.49
C GLY A 250 26.58 50.16 2.69
N ARG A 251 25.76 50.44 3.71
CA ARG A 251 25.38 51.82 4.07
C ARG A 251 26.58 52.67 4.50
N ALA A 252 27.51 52.12 5.29
CA ALA A 252 28.71 52.84 5.71
C ALA A 252 29.64 53.16 4.54
N ILE A 253 29.84 52.20 3.62
CA ILE A 253 30.62 52.39 2.39
C ILE A 253 29.99 53.49 1.54
N GLY A 254 28.69 53.41 1.27
CA GLY A 254 28.00 54.45 0.49
C GLY A 254 28.07 55.85 1.13
N GLY A 255 28.04 55.93 2.47
CA GLY A 255 28.25 57.18 3.19
C GLY A 255 29.67 57.74 3.04
N LEU A 256 30.70 56.88 3.17
CA LEU A 256 32.10 57.26 2.99
C LEU A 256 32.41 57.66 1.54
N GLU A 257 31.84 56.96 0.56
CA GLU A 257 31.96 57.31 -0.86
C GLU A 257 31.37 58.69 -1.15
N ALA A 258 30.19 59.00 -0.59
CA ALA A 258 29.57 60.31 -0.70
C ALA A 258 30.39 61.43 -0.04
N GLU A 259 30.99 61.16 1.13
CA GLU A 259 31.89 62.10 1.81
C GLU A 259 33.17 62.35 0.99
N VAL A 260 33.82 61.28 0.51
CA VAL A 260 35.01 61.39 -0.36
C VAL A 260 34.71 62.18 -1.62
N GLU A 261 33.56 61.94 -2.26
CA GLU A 261 33.13 62.69 -3.43
C GLU A 261 32.86 64.17 -3.09
N GLY A 262 32.26 64.46 -1.94
CA GLY A 262 32.07 65.82 -1.44
C GLY A 262 33.40 66.54 -1.18
N LEU A 263 34.38 65.87 -0.58
CA LEU A 263 35.71 66.40 -0.34
C LEU A 263 36.49 66.63 -1.64
N ARG A 264 36.38 65.73 -2.62
CA ARG A 264 36.99 65.91 -3.96
C ARG A 264 36.46 67.18 -4.64
N LYS A 265 35.15 67.38 -4.60
CA LYS A 265 34.50 68.61 -5.12
C LYS A 265 35.00 69.87 -4.40
N GLN A 266 35.14 69.84 -3.07
CA GLN A 266 35.65 71.00 -2.31
C GLN A 266 37.12 71.31 -2.60
N ALA A 267 37.95 70.29 -2.80
CA ALA A 267 39.37 70.45 -3.10
C ALA A 267 39.66 70.94 -4.54
N GLY A 268 38.62 71.09 -5.38
CA GLY A 268 38.78 71.43 -6.80
C GLY A 268 39.41 70.29 -7.62
N VAL A 269 39.47 69.08 -7.07
CA VAL A 269 39.87 67.88 -7.80
C VAL A 269 38.61 67.39 -8.53
N THR A 270 38.32 68.00 -9.68
CA THR A 270 37.33 67.47 -10.60
C THR A 270 37.73 66.04 -10.95
N SER A 271 36.80 65.11 -10.77
CA SER A 271 37.00 63.69 -11.08
C SER A 271 37.53 63.53 -12.50
N ALA A 272 38.85 63.34 -12.64
CA ALA A 272 39.49 63.10 -13.93
C ALA A 272 39.12 61.71 -14.52
N VAL A 273 38.20 60.98 -13.86
CA VAL A 273 37.76 59.64 -14.28
C VAL A 273 36.57 59.71 -15.26
N GLU A 274 35.81 60.81 -15.29
CA GLU A 274 34.73 60.96 -16.29
C GLU A 274 35.24 61.39 -17.67
N ASP A 275 36.37 62.11 -17.77
CA ASP A 275 36.92 62.59 -19.06
C ASP A 275 37.61 61.49 -19.91
N VAL A 276 37.74 60.25 -19.43
CA VAL A 276 38.40 59.15 -20.17
C VAL A 276 37.41 58.18 -20.81
N MET A 277 36.11 58.25 -20.51
CA MET A 277 35.11 57.34 -21.10
C MET A 277 34.33 57.91 -22.30
N ASP A 278 34.52 59.18 -22.67
CA ASP A 278 33.89 59.79 -23.86
C ASP A 278 34.79 59.75 -25.13
N GLU A 279 35.94 59.06 -25.11
CA GLU A 279 36.85 58.94 -26.27
C GLU A 279 36.93 57.55 -26.94
N THR A 280 36.04 56.59 -26.62
CA THR A 280 35.95 55.30 -27.34
C THR A 280 34.54 54.91 -27.70
#